data_AF-A0A950DGE0-F1
#
_entry.id   AF-A0A950DGE0-F1
#
_cell.length_a   1.000
_cell.length_b   1.000
_cell.length_c   1.000
_cell.angle_alpha   90.00
_cell.angle_beta   90.00
_cell.angle_gamma   90.00
#
_symmetry.space_group_name_H-M   'P 1'
#
loop_
_entity.id
_entity.type
_entity.pdbx_description
1 polymer ?
#
loop_
_entity_poly.entity_id
_entity_poly.type
_entity_poly.pdbx_seq_one_letter_code
_entity_poly.pdbx_strand_id
1 'polypeptide(L)'
;MPRTSLGGVTSAFERIQRQARTVLGGLRGQIRAKENELLRLKQEEARLSHLLGSAGRTGQAPRAAAAAAAASGGVGRGRINWREVLKQMPKQFKASDVRKVRGLKSKRPSEIFAAITRWIDAGLAKRKKRGIYERS
;
A
#
# COMPACT_ATOMS: atom_id res chain seq x y z
N MET A 1 39.28 14.29 49.04
CA MET A 1 39.26 14.30 47.56
C MET A 1 38.87 12.91 47.05
N PRO A 2 37.65 12.68 46.54
CA PRO A 2 37.26 11.38 46.02
C PRO A 2 37.81 11.20 44.60
N ARG A 3 38.38 10.02 44.31
CA ARG A 3 38.87 9.64 42.98
C ARG A 3 37.67 9.26 42.11
N THR A 4 37.37 10.05 41.08
CA THR A 4 36.37 9.73 40.06
C THR A 4 36.83 8.49 39.28
N SER A 5 36.20 7.34 39.52
CA SER A 5 36.63 6.07 38.92
C SER A 5 36.21 5.98 37.45
N LEU A 6 37.16 6.17 36.53
CA LEU A 6 37.00 5.93 35.10
C LEU A 6 36.49 4.51 34.77
N GLY A 7 36.74 3.52 35.64
CA GLY A 7 36.24 2.15 35.50
C GLY A 7 34.72 1.96 35.66
N GLY A 8 34.02 2.92 36.31
CA GLY A 8 32.56 2.87 36.44
C GLY A 8 31.85 3.16 35.12
N VAL A 9 32.38 4.11 34.32
CA VAL A 9 31.79 4.55 33.05
C VAL A 9 31.93 3.49 31.96
N THR A 10 33.10 2.85 31.86
CA THR A 10 33.31 1.71 30.94
C THR A 10 32.38 0.55 31.26
N SER A 11 32.19 0.23 32.55
CA SER A 11 31.27 -0.84 32.96
C SER A 11 29.80 -0.56 32.64
N ALA A 12 29.36 0.71 32.69
CA ALA A 12 28.00 1.10 32.34
C ALA A 12 27.77 1.01 30.82
N PHE A 13 28.74 1.47 30.04
CA PHE A 13 28.70 1.38 28.57
C PHE A 13 28.63 -0.07 28.08
N GLU A 14 29.40 -0.98 28.68
CA GLU A 14 29.35 -2.41 28.35
C GLU A 14 28.00 -3.07 28.67
N ARG A 15 27.31 -2.62 29.72
CA ARG A 15 25.95 -3.09 30.03
C ARG A 15 24.96 -2.65 28.96
N ILE A 16 25.03 -1.39 28.55
CA ILE A 16 24.18 -0.84 27.48
C ILE A 16 24.46 -1.57 26.16
N GLN A 17 25.73 -1.82 25.83
CA GLN A 17 26.10 -2.54 24.61
C GLN A 17 25.58 -3.98 24.61
N ARG A 18 25.61 -4.67 25.76
CA ARG A 18 25.03 -6.01 25.91
C ARG A 18 23.50 -5.98 25.76
N GLN A 19 22.82 -5.03 26.40
CA GLN A 19 21.37 -4.86 26.27
C GLN A 19 20.96 -4.57 24.82
N ALA A 20 21.68 -3.68 24.14
CA ALA A 20 21.43 -3.36 22.73
C ALA A 20 21.57 -4.60 21.82
N ARG A 21 22.60 -5.43 22.04
CA ARG A 21 22.78 -6.69 21.30
C ARG A 21 21.63 -7.67 21.52
N THR A 22 21.15 -7.79 22.76
CA THR A 22 19.99 -8.65 23.07
C THR A 22 18.72 -8.16 22.37
N VAL A 23 18.44 -6.86 22.43
CA VAL A 23 17.27 -6.26 21.77
C VAL A 23 17.34 -6.44 20.25
N LEU A 24 18.50 -6.15 19.65
CA LEU A 24 18.72 -6.34 18.21
C LEU A 24 18.56 -7.81 17.79
N GLY A 25 19.03 -8.75 18.61
CA GLY A 25 18.82 -10.19 18.38
C GLY A 25 17.33 -10.55 18.38
N GLY A 26 16.58 -10.04 19.37
CA GLY A 26 15.14 -10.24 19.46
C GLY A 26 14.38 -9.67 18.27
N LEU A 27 14.68 -8.43 17.87
CA LEU A 27 14.06 -7.77 16.72
C LEU A 27 14.33 -8.53 15.42
N ARG A 28 15.57 -9.00 15.20
CA ARG A 28 15.91 -9.84 14.03
C ARG A 28 15.11 -11.15 14.03
N GLY A 29 14.92 -11.77 15.19
CA GLY A 29 14.08 -12.96 15.32
C GLY A 29 12.62 -12.68 14.97
N GLN A 30 12.06 -11.57 15.46
CA GLN A 30 10.69 -11.16 15.16
C GLN A 30 10.49 -10.84 13.67
N ILE A 31 11.45 -10.16 13.03
CA ILE A 31 11.41 -9.89 11.59
C ILE A 31 11.32 -11.20 10.82
N ARG A 32 12.20 -12.16 11.11
CA ARG A 32 12.19 -13.48 10.45
C ARG A 32 10.87 -14.24 10.68
N ALA A 33 10.33 -14.20 11.89
CA ALA A 33 9.05 -14.82 12.20
C ALA A 33 7.91 -14.20 11.37
N LYS A 34 7.89 -12.87 11.23
CA LYS A 34 6.90 -12.14 10.43
C LYS A 34 7.08 -12.36 8.93
N GLU A 35 8.31 -12.46 8.44
CA GLU A 35 8.61 -12.82 7.05
C GLU A 35 8.10 -14.23 6.72
N ASN A 36 8.30 -15.20 7.61
CA ASN A 36 7.77 -16.56 7.45
C ASN A 36 6.24 -16.60 7.48
N GLU A 37 5.61 -15.84 8.38
CA GLU A 37 4.16 -15.69 8.44
C GLU A 37 3.61 -15.12 7.12
N LEU A 38 4.24 -14.09 6.56
CA LEU A 38 3.87 -13.51 5.26
C LEU A 38 4.02 -14.52 4.11
N LEU A 39 5.10 -15.31 4.09
CA LEU A 39 5.29 -16.35 3.08
C LEU A 39 4.18 -17.41 3.17
N ARG A 40 3.82 -17.84 4.37
CA ARG A 40 2.73 -18.79 4.58
C ARG A 40 1.39 -18.24 4.11
N LEU A 41 1.05 -17.00 4.47
CA LEU A 41 -0.20 -16.36 4.05
C LEU A 41 -0.28 -16.22 2.52
N LYS A 42 0.83 -15.90 1.85
CA LYS A 42 0.88 -15.87 0.37
C LYS A 42 0.65 -17.23 -0.25
N GLN A 43 1.18 -18.30 0.35
CA GLN A 43 0.93 -19.67 -0.12
C GLN A 43 -0.54 -20.07 0.07
N GLU A 44 -1.14 -19.69 1.20
CA GLU A 44 -2.57 -19.91 1.46
C GLU A 44 -3.45 -19.13 0.48
N GLU A 45 -3.12 -17.86 0.20
CA GLU A 45 -3.79 -17.05 -0.83
C GLU A 45 -3.69 -17.71 -2.22
N ALA A 46 -2.52 -18.21 -2.60
CA ALA A 46 -2.34 -18.91 -3.87
C ALA A 46 -3.17 -20.20 -3.96
N ARG A 47 -3.23 -20.98 -2.87
CA ARG A 47 -4.08 -22.19 -2.78
C ARG A 47 -5.56 -21.85 -2.90
N LEU A 48 -6.03 -20.85 -2.17
CA LEU A 48 -7.42 -20.38 -2.26
C LEU A 48 -7.74 -19.86 -3.67
N SER A 49 -6.81 -19.14 -4.29
CA SER A 49 -6.96 -18.67 -5.68
C SER A 49 -7.07 -19.83 -6.67
N HIS A 50 -6.30 -20.90 -6.48
CA HIS A 50 -6.39 -22.11 -7.29
C HIS A 50 -7.72 -22.85 -7.09
N LEU A 51 -8.21 -22.96 -5.84
CA LEU A 51 -9.49 -23.59 -5.53
C LEU A 51 -10.68 -22.78 -6.08
N LEU A 52 -10.66 -21.46 -5.93
CA LEU A 52 -11.64 -20.54 -6.50
C LEU A 52 -11.59 -20.53 -8.03
N GLY A 53 -10.40 -20.66 -8.63
CA GLY A 53 -10.22 -20.82 -10.07
C GLY A 53 -10.71 -22.17 -10.60
N SER A 54 -10.68 -23.23 -9.79
CA SER A 54 -11.15 -24.57 -10.15
C SER A 54 -12.66 -24.74 -9.96
N ALA A 55 -13.29 -24.05 -9.01
CA ALA A 55 -14.74 -24.06 -8.80
C ALA A 55 -15.52 -23.20 -9.81
N GLY A 56 -14.84 -22.39 -10.63
CA GLY A 56 -15.42 -21.53 -11.65
C GLY A 56 -15.36 -22.06 -13.09
N ARG A 57 -15.11 -23.36 -13.30
CA ARG A 57 -15.00 -23.98 -14.66
C ARG A 57 -16.34 -24.19 -15.39
N THR A 58 -17.36 -23.41 -15.06
CA THR A 58 -18.37 -22.97 -16.04
C THR A 58 -18.17 -21.47 -16.27
N GLY A 59 -17.26 -21.14 -17.19
CA GLY A 59 -17.14 -19.78 -17.74
C GLY A 59 -15.78 -19.09 -17.60
N GLN A 60 -14.85 -19.48 -18.48
CA GLN A 60 -13.96 -18.55 -19.21
C GLN A 60 -12.75 -17.93 -18.47
N ALA A 61 -11.56 -18.44 -18.82
CA ALA A 61 -10.32 -17.68 -18.89
C ALA A 61 -10.20 -17.02 -20.29
N PRO A 62 -9.57 -15.84 -20.48
CA PRO A 62 -8.59 -15.20 -19.60
C PRO A 62 -9.08 -13.85 -19.04
N ARG A 63 -9.22 -13.75 -17.72
CA ARG A 63 -9.71 -12.53 -17.02
C ARG A 63 -8.63 -11.43 -16.83
N ALA A 64 -7.70 -11.31 -17.78
CA ALA A 64 -6.86 -10.12 -17.95
C ALA A 64 -7.44 -9.14 -18.98
N ALA A 65 -8.36 -9.60 -19.85
CA ALA A 65 -9.03 -8.76 -20.85
C ALA A 65 -10.53 -8.55 -20.56
N ALA A 66 -11.20 -9.48 -19.88
CA ALA A 66 -12.66 -9.42 -19.68
C ALA A 66 -13.13 -8.65 -18.42
N ALA A 67 -12.23 -8.31 -17.48
CA ALA A 67 -12.58 -7.41 -16.38
C ALA A 67 -12.79 -5.96 -16.85
N ALA A 68 -12.34 -5.61 -18.06
CA ALA A 68 -12.58 -4.32 -18.69
C ALA A 68 -14.01 -4.17 -19.24
N ALA A 69 -14.70 -5.28 -19.55
CA ALA A 69 -16.03 -5.25 -20.17
C ALA A 69 -17.20 -5.41 -19.18
N ALA A 70 -16.97 -5.97 -17.98
CA ALA A 70 -18.02 -6.13 -16.96
C ALA A 70 -18.08 -4.99 -15.92
N ALA A 71 -17.21 -3.98 -16.04
CA ALA A 71 -17.23 -2.78 -15.18
C ALA A 71 -18.19 -1.68 -15.68
N SER A 72 -18.89 -1.92 -16.79
CA SER A 72 -19.96 -1.06 -17.30
C SER A 72 -21.30 -1.50 -16.73
N GLY A 73 -21.59 -1.09 -15.49
CA GLY A 73 -22.95 -1.09 -14.95
C GLY A 73 -23.12 -1.99 -13.75
N GLY A 74 -23.29 -1.38 -12.58
CA GLY A 74 -23.68 -2.11 -11.39
C GLY A 74 -23.42 -1.32 -10.13
N VAL A 75 -24.47 -0.70 -9.60
CA VAL A 75 -24.51 0.04 -8.35
C VAL A 75 -24.21 -0.93 -7.20
N GLY A 76 -22.98 -0.93 -6.68
CA GLY A 76 -22.63 -1.78 -5.54
C GLY A 76 -21.17 -1.73 -5.16
N ARG A 77 -20.82 -0.79 -4.28
CA ARG A 77 -19.66 -0.78 -3.34
C ARG A 77 -18.39 -1.56 -3.74
N GLY A 78 -17.96 -1.49 -5.00
CA GLY A 78 -16.69 -2.02 -5.48
C GLY A 78 -15.55 -1.06 -5.16
N ARG A 79 -14.37 -1.60 -4.83
CA ARG A 79 -13.14 -0.80 -4.66
C ARG A 79 -12.92 0.02 -5.94
N ILE A 80 -12.88 1.34 -5.83
CA ILE A 80 -12.63 2.22 -6.98
C ILE A 80 -11.23 1.94 -7.51
N ASN A 81 -11.15 1.60 -8.79
CA ASN A 81 -9.87 1.45 -9.46
C ASN A 81 -9.30 2.82 -9.82
N TRP A 82 -8.57 3.41 -8.89
CA TRP A 82 -7.99 4.75 -9.05
C TRP A 82 -7.04 4.87 -10.25
N ARG A 83 -6.46 3.78 -10.76
CA ARG A 83 -5.62 3.85 -11.98
C ARG A 83 -6.46 4.14 -13.22
N GLU A 84 -7.65 3.53 -13.32
CA GLU A 84 -8.58 3.78 -14.43
C GLU A 84 -9.16 5.19 -14.36
N VAL A 85 -9.44 5.68 -13.14
CA VAL A 85 -9.86 7.07 -12.93
C VAL A 85 -8.83 8.05 -13.48
N LEU A 86 -7.53 7.82 -13.21
CA LEU A 86 -6.46 8.69 -13.69
C LEU A 86 -6.36 8.70 -15.23
N LYS A 87 -6.59 7.56 -15.91
CA LYS A 87 -6.58 7.50 -17.39
C LYS A 87 -7.67 8.37 -18.03
N GLN A 88 -8.81 8.50 -17.35
CA GLN A 88 -9.94 9.32 -17.81
C GLN A 88 -9.73 10.82 -17.52
N MET A 89 -8.67 11.19 -16.78
CA MET A 89 -8.39 12.59 -16.46
C MET A 89 -7.66 13.30 -17.61
N PRO A 90 -7.98 14.59 -17.84
CA PRO A 90 -7.21 15.43 -18.73
C PRO A 90 -5.76 15.56 -18.24
N LYS A 91 -4.84 15.92 -19.16
CA LYS A 91 -3.40 16.08 -18.85
C LYS A 91 -3.16 16.98 -17.64
N GLN A 92 -4.00 17.99 -17.44
CA GLN A 92 -4.08 18.79 -16.23
C GLN A 92 -5.47 18.69 -15.62
N PHE A 93 -5.57 18.30 -14.35
CA PHE A 93 -6.84 18.08 -13.67
C PHE A 93 -6.86 18.67 -12.25
N LYS A 94 -8.05 19.02 -11.76
CA LYS A 94 -8.29 19.40 -10.35
C LYS A 94 -8.94 18.25 -9.60
N ALA A 95 -8.89 18.30 -8.27
CA ALA A 95 -9.62 17.33 -7.42
C ALA A 95 -11.14 17.34 -7.70
N SER A 96 -11.69 18.50 -8.09
CA SER A 96 -13.09 18.63 -8.52
C SER A 96 -13.40 17.84 -9.79
N ASP A 97 -12.43 17.66 -10.69
CA ASP A 97 -12.63 16.90 -11.93
C ASP A 97 -12.65 15.40 -11.67
N VAL A 98 -11.87 14.94 -10.68
CA VAL A 98 -11.89 13.54 -10.21
C VAL A 98 -13.29 13.16 -9.68
N ARG A 99 -14.03 14.10 -9.08
CA ARG A 99 -15.41 13.88 -8.59
C ARG A 99 -16.44 13.72 -9.69
N LYS A 100 -16.16 14.24 -10.90
CA LYS A 100 -17.07 14.16 -12.05
C LYS A 100 -17.10 12.75 -12.66
N VAL A 101 -16.11 11.91 -12.36
CA VAL A 101 -16.06 10.52 -12.82
C VAL A 101 -17.19 9.72 -12.18
N ARG A 102 -17.87 8.92 -13.01
CA ARG A 102 -18.99 8.07 -12.60
C ARG A 102 -18.58 7.18 -11.41
N GLY A 103 -19.37 7.20 -10.34
CA GLY A 103 -19.10 6.42 -9.12
C GLY A 103 -18.25 7.13 -8.05
N LEU A 104 -17.75 8.35 -8.31
CA LEU A 104 -16.96 9.14 -7.34
C LEU A 104 -17.70 10.32 -6.71
N LYS A 105 -18.95 10.61 -7.14
CA LYS A 105 -19.75 11.73 -6.60
C LYS A 105 -20.03 11.61 -5.09
N SER A 106 -20.24 10.38 -4.61
CA SER A 106 -20.53 10.08 -3.19
C SER A 106 -19.29 9.89 -2.33
N LYS A 107 -18.09 9.97 -2.92
CA LYS A 107 -16.83 9.72 -2.20
C LYS A 107 -16.40 10.94 -1.39
N ARG A 108 -15.84 10.67 -0.20
CA ARG A 108 -15.35 11.71 0.71
C ARG A 108 -14.17 12.44 0.05
N PRO A 109 -14.06 13.78 0.19
CA PRO A 109 -12.91 14.53 -0.32
C PRO A 109 -11.56 13.94 0.11
N SER A 110 -11.46 13.47 1.36
CA SER A 110 -10.23 12.85 1.89
C SER A 110 -9.81 11.60 1.11
N GLU A 111 -10.75 10.78 0.62
CA GLU A 111 -10.44 9.60 -0.20
C GLU A 111 -9.86 10.00 -1.56
N ILE A 112 -10.37 11.08 -2.15
CA ILE A 112 -9.89 11.61 -3.42
C ILE A 112 -8.48 12.18 -3.25
N PHE A 113 -8.23 12.93 -2.19
CA PHE A 113 -6.88 13.43 -1.90
C PHE A 113 -5.91 12.29 -1.60
N ALA A 114 -6.32 11.26 -0.84
CA ALA A 114 -5.49 10.08 -0.60
C ALA A 114 -5.11 9.36 -1.91
N ALA A 115 -6.05 9.27 -2.86
CA ALA A 115 -5.77 8.70 -4.18
C ALA A 115 -4.80 9.56 -5.00
N ILE A 116 -4.97 10.88 -4.98
CA ILE A 116 -4.06 11.81 -5.66
C ILE A 116 -2.66 11.72 -5.07
N THR A 117 -2.52 11.67 -3.74
CA THR A 117 -1.23 11.46 -3.07
C THR A 117 -0.58 10.17 -3.54
N ARG A 118 -1.32 9.05 -3.60
CA ARG A 118 -0.81 7.78 -4.13
C ARG A 118 -0.36 7.87 -5.59
N TRP A 119 -1.03 8.66 -6.44
CA TRP A 119 -0.58 8.87 -7.82
C TRP A 119 0.73 9.68 -7.88
N ILE A 120 0.91 10.63 -6.96
CA ILE A 120 2.15 11.41 -6.86
C ILE A 120 3.30 10.52 -6.38
N ASP A 121 3.09 9.75 -5.32
CA ASP A 121 4.08 8.81 -4.78
C ASP A 121 4.50 7.75 -5.81
N ALA A 122 3.55 7.29 -6.63
CA ALA A 122 3.80 6.34 -7.72
C ALA A 122 4.39 6.99 -8.99
N GLY A 123 4.62 8.30 -9.01
CA GLY A 123 5.13 9.03 -10.18
C GLY A 123 4.16 9.11 -11.37
N LEU A 124 2.88 8.78 -11.17
CA LEU A 124 1.84 8.81 -12.21
C LEU A 124 1.20 10.20 -12.37
N ALA A 125 1.35 11.06 -11.36
CA ALA A 125 0.91 12.44 -11.40
C ALA A 125 1.93 13.35 -10.71
N LYS A 126 1.96 14.62 -11.10
CA LYS A 126 2.82 15.66 -10.52
C LYS A 126 1.97 16.84 -10.11
N ARG A 127 2.30 17.47 -8.99
CA ARG A 127 1.64 18.70 -8.55
C ARG A 127 2.30 19.87 -9.27
N LYS A 128 1.55 20.59 -10.10
CA LYS A 128 2.07 21.73 -10.88
C LYS A 128 1.88 23.06 -10.14
N LYS A 129 0.66 23.30 -9.65
CA LYS A 129 0.29 24.49 -8.86
C LYS A 129 -0.67 24.08 -7.75
N ARG A 130 -1.00 25.00 -6.83
CA ARG A 130 -1.97 24.73 -5.75
C ARG A 130 -3.31 24.28 -6.35
N GLY A 131 -3.69 23.03 -6.08
CA GLY A 131 -4.95 22.45 -6.56
C GLY A 131 -4.97 22.01 -8.03
N ILE A 132 -3.83 22.04 -8.74
CA ILE A 132 -3.71 21.59 -10.13
C ILE A 132 -2.67 20.47 -10.21
N TYR A 133 -3.10 19.32 -10.70
CA TYR A 133 -2.29 18.12 -10.88
C TYR A 133 -2.12 17.83 -12.37
N GLU A 134 -0.96 17.33 -12.74
CA GLU A 134 -0.62 16.95 -14.10
C GLU A 134 -0.35 15.45 -14.15
N ARG A 135 -1.01 14.73 -15.05
CA ARG A 135 -0.76 13.30 -15.25
C ARG A 135 0.57 13.14 -16.00
N SER A 136 1.42 12.23 -15.53
CA SER A 136 2.68 11.86 -16.19
C SER A 136 2.45 10.92 -17.37
#